data_AF-A0AA44Y1U1-F1
#
_entry.id   AF-A0AA44Y1U1-F1
#
_cell.length_a   1.000
_cell.length_b   1.000
_cell.length_c   1.000
_cell.angle_alpha   90.00
_cell.angle_beta   90.00
_cell.angle_gamma   90.00
#
_symmetry.space_group_name_H-M   'P 1'
#
loop_
_entity.id
_entity.type
_entity.pdbx_description
1 polymer ?
#
loop_
_entity_poly.entity_id
_entity_poly.type
_entity_poly.pdbx_seq_one_letter_code
_entity_poly.pdbx_strand_id
1 'polypeptide(L)'
;MPEVQETKTVKPVKVFCKLPHGIVYTLPGDRTVRLVGMYGDERSDLQVAGMPGRDSVAGHGVTLVDADDWEQIVKDHGKSAAHKNGFVFAAKDDKSGEAQAREQEGARTGFEPYDPSANREDKTTDGTKTGTIEKQ
;
A
#
# COMPACT_ATOMS: atom_id res chain seq x y z
N MET A 1 3.22 8.12 -36.98
CA MET A 1 3.70 9.32 -36.27
C MET A 1 3.68 8.98 -34.79
N PRO A 2 4.81 8.64 -34.15
CA PRO A 2 4.82 8.50 -32.70
C PRO A 2 4.90 9.90 -32.10
N GLU A 3 3.82 10.29 -31.41
CA GLU A 3 3.73 11.51 -30.63
C GLU A 3 4.80 11.45 -29.53
N VAL A 4 5.81 12.30 -29.69
CA VAL A 4 6.87 12.50 -28.71
C VAL A 4 6.19 13.07 -27.47
N GLN A 5 6.00 12.24 -26.44
CA GLN A 5 5.56 12.72 -25.14
C GLN A 5 6.64 13.66 -24.62
N GLU A 6 6.32 14.95 -24.62
CA GLU A 6 7.15 16.03 -24.09
C GLU A 6 7.62 15.64 -22.68
N THR A 7 8.94 15.45 -22.54
CA THR A 7 9.62 15.35 -21.25
C THR A 7 9.52 16.70 -20.56
N LYS A 8 8.38 16.96 -19.93
CA LYS A 8 8.20 18.06 -18.99
C LYS A 8 9.08 17.72 -17.79
N THR A 9 9.99 18.62 -17.41
CA THR A 9 10.81 18.48 -16.21
C THR A 9 9.91 18.58 -14.99
N VAL A 10 9.28 17.49 -14.61
CA VAL A 10 8.44 17.42 -13.42
C VAL A 10 9.26 16.83 -12.30
N LYS A 11 9.24 17.52 -11.15
CA LYS A 11 9.91 17.03 -9.95
C LYS A 11 9.17 15.77 -9.49
N PRO A 12 9.80 14.58 -9.52
CA PRO A 12 9.14 13.36 -9.08
C PRO A 12 8.85 13.46 -7.58
N VAL A 13 7.68 12.99 -7.18
CA VAL A 13 7.23 12.95 -5.79
C VAL A 13 7.36 11.52 -5.28
N LYS A 14 7.89 11.37 -4.07
CA LYS A 14 7.94 10.06 -3.40
C LYS A 14 6.60 9.76 -2.78
N VAL A 15 5.97 8.71 -3.27
CA VAL A 15 4.69 8.22 -2.77
C VAL A 15 4.95 6.97 -1.94
N PHE A 16 4.38 6.94 -0.75
CA PHE A 16 4.43 5.84 0.20
C PHE A 16 3.07 5.14 0.19
N CYS A 17 3.06 3.82 0.06
CA CYS A 17 1.85 3.00 -0.03
C CYS A 17 1.92 1.80 0.93
N LYS A 18 1.04 1.78 1.92
CA LYS A 18 0.97 0.74 2.94
C LYS A 18 0.33 -0.56 2.45
N LEU A 19 -0.42 -0.53 1.34
CA LEU A 19 -1.13 -1.72 0.89
C LEU A 19 -0.14 -2.83 0.51
N PRO A 20 -0.40 -4.09 0.87
CA PRO A 20 0.57 -5.16 0.66
C PRO A 20 0.91 -5.39 -0.82
N HIS A 21 -0.10 -5.32 -1.68
CA HIS A 21 0.03 -5.52 -3.13
C HIS A 21 0.22 -4.21 -3.92
N GLY A 22 0.20 -3.06 -3.25
CA GLY A 22 0.21 -1.76 -3.91
C GLY A 22 -1.15 -1.41 -4.54
N ILE A 23 -1.19 -0.36 -5.37
CA ILE A 23 -2.38 0.07 -6.11
C ILE A 23 -1.98 0.50 -7.51
N VAL A 24 -2.77 0.15 -8.51
CA VAL A 24 -2.65 0.66 -9.88
C VAL A 24 -3.77 1.66 -10.13
N TYR A 25 -3.41 2.87 -10.54
CA TYR A 25 -4.34 3.91 -10.98
C TYR A 25 -4.36 3.98 -12.50
N THR A 26 -5.56 4.06 -13.06
CA THR A 26 -5.76 4.30 -14.49
C THR A 26 -6.09 5.77 -14.68
N LEU A 27 -5.19 6.48 -15.36
CA LEU A 27 -5.31 7.90 -15.65
C LEU A 27 -5.99 8.10 -17.02
N PRO A 28 -6.60 9.27 -17.26
CA PRO A 28 -7.12 9.65 -18.57
C PRO A 28 -6.02 9.55 -19.64
N GLY A 29 -6.38 8.97 -20.80
CA GLY A 29 -5.44 8.75 -21.90
C GLY A 29 -4.72 7.40 -21.87
N ASP A 30 -5.31 6.38 -21.23
CA ASP A 30 -4.78 5.00 -21.13
C ASP A 30 -3.45 4.87 -20.37
N ARG A 31 -3.06 5.92 -19.64
CA ARG A 31 -1.86 5.92 -18.80
C ARG A 31 -2.15 5.17 -17.51
N THR A 32 -1.19 4.38 -17.06
CA THR A 32 -1.31 3.65 -15.80
C THR A 32 -0.14 3.98 -14.87
N VAL A 33 -0.45 4.25 -13.61
CA VAL A 33 0.54 4.51 -12.57
C VAL A 33 0.40 3.45 -11.50
N ARG A 34 1.44 2.64 -11.32
CA ARG A 34 1.52 1.63 -10.27
C ARG A 34 2.26 2.20 -9.06
N LEU A 35 1.60 2.19 -7.92
CA LEU A 35 2.23 2.38 -6.61
C LEU A 35 2.62 1.01 -6.05
N VAL A 36 3.88 0.88 -5.70
CA VAL A 36 4.43 -0.33 -5.08
C VAL A 36 3.95 -0.45 -3.64
N GLY A 37 3.56 -1.66 -3.24
CA GLY A 37 3.09 -1.95 -1.89
C GLY A 37 4.18 -2.41 -0.93
N MET A 38 3.79 -2.80 0.29
CA MET A 38 4.71 -3.32 1.31
C MET A 38 5.58 -4.49 0.83
N TYR A 39 5.09 -5.31 -0.09
CA TYR A 39 5.86 -6.45 -0.59
C TYR A 39 6.86 -6.10 -1.70
N GLY A 40 6.93 -4.84 -2.14
CA GLY A 40 7.81 -4.43 -3.24
C GLY A 40 7.22 -4.71 -4.63
N ASP A 41 7.99 -4.31 -5.67
CA ASP A 41 7.56 -4.39 -7.07
C ASP A 41 7.69 -5.82 -7.61
N GLU A 42 8.83 -6.46 -7.32
CA GLU A 42 9.15 -7.85 -7.60
C GLU A 42 9.23 -8.65 -6.30
N ARG A 43 8.47 -9.76 -6.22
CA ARG A 43 8.74 -10.78 -5.21
C ARG A 43 10.01 -11.50 -5.59
N SER A 44 11.10 -11.21 -4.91
CA SER A 44 12.30 -12.02 -5.06
C SER A 44 12.01 -13.45 -4.58
N ASP A 45 12.52 -14.49 -5.24
CA ASP A 45 12.41 -15.88 -4.76
C ASP A 45 12.95 -16.08 -3.33
N LEU A 46 13.85 -15.20 -2.89
CA LEU A 46 14.39 -15.18 -1.53
C LEU A 46 13.54 -14.38 -0.53
N GLN A 47 12.45 -13.75 -0.98
CA GLN A 47 11.58 -12.95 -0.13
C GLN A 47 10.68 -13.87 0.69
N VAL A 48 10.97 -13.94 1.99
CA VAL A 48 10.17 -14.68 2.96
C VAL A 48 8.78 -14.04 3.05
N ALA A 49 7.74 -14.87 3.02
CA ALA A 49 6.36 -14.42 3.19
C ALA A 49 6.22 -13.61 4.49
N GLY A 50 5.70 -12.38 4.40
CA GLY A 50 5.54 -11.48 5.54
C GLY A 50 6.70 -10.50 5.78
N MET A 51 7.80 -10.55 5.03
CA MET A 51 8.85 -9.53 5.09
C MET A 51 8.59 -8.37 4.11
N PRO A 52 8.91 -7.12 4.50
CA PRO A 52 8.81 -5.97 3.60
C PRO A 52 9.75 -6.14 2.39
N GLY A 53 9.30 -5.64 1.24
CA GLY A 53 10.08 -5.61 0.02
C GLY A 53 11.28 -4.67 0.12
N ARG A 54 12.22 -4.79 -0.82
CA ARG A 54 13.45 -3.98 -0.87
C ARG A 54 13.14 -2.48 -0.95
N ASP A 55 12.06 -2.14 -1.64
CA ASP A 55 11.56 -0.79 -1.86
C ASP A 55 10.50 -0.40 -0.82
N SER A 56 10.57 -0.95 0.39
CA SER A 56 9.60 -0.65 1.46
C SER A 56 10.26 -0.12 2.72
N VAL A 57 9.67 0.93 3.29
CA VAL A 57 10.08 1.55 4.54
C VAL A 57 8.94 1.45 5.54
N ALA A 58 9.21 0.87 6.72
CA ALA A 58 8.23 0.77 7.81
C ALA A 58 6.86 0.20 7.36
N GLY A 59 6.88 -0.84 6.53
CA GLY A 59 5.67 -1.46 5.99
C GLY A 59 4.99 -0.70 4.84
N HIS A 60 5.62 0.35 4.29
CA HIS A 60 5.10 1.11 3.16
C HIS A 60 6.02 0.97 1.95
N GLY A 61 5.48 0.53 0.81
CA GLY A 61 6.20 0.57 -0.46
C GLY A 61 6.43 2.01 -0.91
N VAL A 62 7.61 2.29 -1.44
CA VAL A 62 8.02 3.62 -1.89
C VAL A 62 8.11 3.61 -3.41
N THR A 63 7.47 4.60 -4.05
CA THR A 63 7.48 4.74 -5.51
C THR A 63 7.69 6.20 -5.88
N LEU A 64 8.48 6.44 -6.93
CA LEU A 64 8.62 7.76 -7.53
C LEU A 64 7.54 7.93 -8.59
N VAL A 65 6.69 8.95 -8.41
CA VAL A 65 5.59 9.27 -9.32
C VAL A 65 5.76 10.71 -9.80
N ASP A 66 5.34 10.99 -11.02
CA ASP A 66 5.26 12.36 -11.54
C ASP A 66 4.32 13.21 -10.67
N ALA A 67 4.65 14.48 -10.45
CA ALA A 67 3.81 15.35 -9.61
C ALA A 67 2.43 15.60 -10.23
N ASP A 68 2.34 15.73 -11.56
CA ASP A 68 1.09 15.98 -12.29
C ASP A 68 0.19 14.75 -12.22
N ASP A 69 0.77 13.55 -12.42
CA ASP A 69 0.06 12.28 -12.28
C ASP A 69 -0.43 12.08 -10.83
N TRP A 70 0.38 12.42 -9.82
CA TRP A 70 -0.04 12.33 -8.42
C TRP A 70 -1.19 13.29 -8.09
N GLU A 71 -1.14 14.54 -8.55
CA GLU A 71 -2.25 15.49 -8.39
C GLU A 71 -3.53 14.97 -9.05
N GLN A 72 -3.41 14.32 -10.20
CA GLN A 72 -4.53 13.68 -10.89
C GLN A 72 -5.09 12.47 -10.11
N ILE A 73 -4.22 11.63 -9.56
CA ILE A 73 -4.61 10.51 -8.67
C ILE A 73 -5.35 11.02 -7.44
N VAL A 74 -4.84 12.07 -6.78
CA VAL A 74 -5.51 12.66 -5.61
C VAL A 74 -6.85 13.27 -6.00
N LYS A 75 -6.95 13.88 -7.18
CA LYS A 75 -8.20 14.46 -7.67
C LYS A 75 -9.26 13.40 -7.96
N ASP A 76 -8.90 12.31 -8.62
CA ASP A 76 -9.85 11.26 -9.02
C ASP A 76 -10.12 10.27 -7.87
N HIS A 77 -9.06 9.82 -7.20
CA HIS A 77 -9.08 8.75 -6.21
C HIS A 77 -8.81 9.19 -4.78
N GLY A 78 -8.66 10.49 -4.48
CA GLY A 78 -8.39 10.98 -3.12
C GLY A 78 -9.50 10.71 -2.11
N LYS A 79 -10.71 10.36 -2.57
CA LYS A 79 -11.82 9.92 -1.72
C LYS A 79 -11.78 8.43 -1.39
N SER A 80 -10.90 7.66 -2.01
CA SER A 80 -10.75 6.22 -1.79
C SER A 80 -10.30 5.95 -0.37
N ALA A 81 -10.68 4.78 0.17
CA ALA A 81 -10.31 4.37 1.52
C ALA A 81 -8.78 4.39 1.75
N ALA A 82 -8.00 4.04 0.72
CA ALA A 82 -6.54 4.08 0.77
C ALA A 82 -5.97 5.48 1.07
N HIS A 83 -6.50 6.53 0.42
CA HIS A 83 -6.09 7.91 0.64
C HIS A 83 -6.68 8.48 1.94
N LYS A 84 -7.97 8.20 2.22
CA LYS A 84 -8.65 8.70 3.42
C LYS A 84 -8.05 8.15 4.71
N ASN A 85 -7.65 6.89 4.73
CA ASN A 85 -7.05 6.25 5.90
C ASN A 85 -5.55 6.55 6.03
N GLY A 86 -4.98 7.39 5.15
CA GLY A 86 -3.55 7.73 5.19
C GLY A 86 -2.62 6.61 4.74
N PHE A 87 -3.14 5.50 4.19
CA PHE A 87 -2.34 4.39 3.71
C PHE A 87 -1.53 4.73 2.45
N VAL A 88 -1.94 5.77 1.72
CA VAL A 88 -1.20 6.28 0.56
C VAL A 88 -1.01 7.78 0.73
N PHE A 89 0.24 8.22 0.71
CA PHE A 89 0.59 9.63 0.84
C PHE A 89 1.87 9.97 0.08
N ALA A 90 1.98 11.24 -0.32
CA ALA A 90 3.18 11.77 -0.94
C ALA A 90 4.00 12.57 0.07
N ALA A 91 5.32 12.37 0.07
CA ALA A 91 6.27 13.15 0.85
C ALA A 91 7.19 13.96 -0.06
N LYS A 92 7.53 15.18 0.38
CA LYS A 92 8.50 16.05 -0.30
C LYS A 92 9.95 15.64 -0.05
N ASP A 93 10.20 15.06 1.12
CA ASP A 93 11.52 14.69 1.60
C ASP A 93 11.50 13.27 2.16
N ASP A 94 12.57 12.50 1.92
CA ASP A 94 12.73 11.12 2.39
C ASP A 94 12.48 11.01 3.89
N LYS A 95 13.22 11.77 4.70
CA LYS A 95 13.13 11.71 6.16
C LYS A 95 11.72 11.96 6.69
N SER A 96 10.97 12.87 6.07
CA SER A 96 9.59 13.16 6.47
C SER A 96 8.66 12.01 6.08
N GLY A 97 8.84 11.43 4.91
CA GLY A 97 8.07 10.26 4.47
C GLY A 97 8.33 9.03 5.34
N GLU A 98 9.60 8.76 5.66
CA GLU A 98 10.00 7.64 6.52
C GLU A 98 9.48 7.81 7.97
N ALA A 99 9.52 9.03 8.51
CA ALA A 99 8.97 9.32 9.83
C ALA A 99 7.46 9.06 9.86
N GLN A 100 6.72 9.58 8.88
CA GLN A 100 5.29 9.37 8.80
C GLN A 100 4.91 7.90 8.55
N ALA A 101 5.69 7.18 7.75
CA ALA A 101 5.53 5.75 7.52
C ALA A 101 5.73 4.96 8.83
N ARG A 102 6.73 5.32 9.64
CA ARG A 102 6.95 4.72 10.97
C ARG A 102 5.84 5.02 11.97
N GLU A 103 5.36 6.26 12.02
CA GLU A 103 4.23 6.62 12.88
C GLU A 103 2.97 5.82 12.52
N GLN A 104 2.78 5.53 11.24
CA GLN A 104 1.66 4.76 10.74
C GLN A 104 1.96 3.27 10.59
N GLU A 105 3.13 2.77 11.00
CA GLU A 105 3.50 1.34 10.87
C GLU A 105 2.49 0.42 11.59
N GLY A 106 1.98 0.85 12.74
CA GLY A 106 0.97 0.12 13.50
C GLY A 106 -0.46 0.22 12.95
N ALA A 107 -0.72 1.08 11.95
CA ALA A 107 -2.07 1.27 11.41
C ALA A 107 -2.55 0.02 10.65
N ARG A 108 -3.65 -0.57 11.07
CA ARG A 108 -4.18 -1.80 10.45
C ARG A 108 -4.82 -1.51 9.10
N THR A 109 -4.36 -2.19 8.05
CA THR A 109 -4.92 -2.02 6.69
C THR A 109 -6.09 -2.96 6.43
N GLY A 110 -6.30 -3.96 7.30
CA GLY A 110 -7.30 -5.01 7.09
C GLY A 110 -6.83 -6.15 6.19
N PHE A 111 -5.64 -6.05 5.61
CA PHE A 111 -4.98 -7.12 4.84
C PHE A 111 -3.86 -7.82 5.64
N GLU A 112 -3.86 -7.65 6.95
CA GLU A 112 -2.96 -8.36 7.84
C GLU A 112 -3.27 -9.87 7.82
N PRO A 113 -2.24 -10.72 7.99
CA PRO A 113 -2.46 -12.15 8.12
C PRO A 113 -3.41 -12.43 9.28
N TYR A 114 -4.45 -13.23 9.00
CA TYR A 114 -5.39 -13.68 10.01
C TYR A 114 -4.72 -14.73 10.90
N ASP A 115 -4.75 -14.52 12.21
CA ASP A 115 -4.31 -15.53 13.18
C ASP A 115 -5.53 -16.33 13.67
N PRO A 116 -5.71 -17.59 13.24
CA PRO A 116 -6.85 -18.41 13.64
C PRO A 116 -6.77 -18.86 15.10
N SER A 117 -5.64 -18.67 15.79
CA SER A 117 -5.50 -18.99 17.21
C SER A 117 -5.86 -17.83 18.13
N ALA A 118 -5.89 -16.60 17.61
CA ALA A 118 -6.20 -15.38 18.34
C ALA A 118 -7.71 -15.18 18.52
N ASN A 119 -8.52 -15.72 17.62
CA ASN A 119 -9.97 -15.53 17.63
C ASN A 119 -10.70 -16.77 18.14
N ARG A 120 -11.62 -16.55 19.09
CA ARG A 120 -12.40 -17.61 19.75
C ARG A 120 -13.37 -18.27 18.78
N GLU A 121 -13.89 -17.52 17.83
CA GLU A 121 -14.86 -17.98 16.83
C GLU A 121 -14.30 -19.13 15.96
N ASP A 122 -13.01 -19.13 15.61
CA ASP A 122 -12.37 -20.23 14.87
C ASP A 122 -12.16 -21.51 15.69
N LYS A 123 -12.26 -21.43 17.03
CA LYS A 123 -12.16 -22.58 17.94
C LYS A 123 -13.52 -23.14 18.34
N THR A 124 -14.59 -22.50 17.86
CA THR A 124 -15.97 -22.91 18.09
C THR A 124 -16.42 -23.77 16.92
N THR A 125 -17.07 -24.91 17.18
CA THR A 125 -17.54 -25.84 16.14
C THR A 125 -18.52 -25.21 15.13
N ASP A 126 -19.20 -24.14 15.54
CA ASP A 126 -20.19 -23.38 14.75
C ASP A 126 -19.63 -22.07 14.15
N GLY A 127 -18.38 -21.68 14.44
CA GLY A 127 -17.81 -20.44 13.93
C GLY A 127 -18.35 -19.14 14.58
N THR A 128 -19.16 -19.26 15.64
CA THR A 128 -19.79 -18.11 16.31
C THR A 128 -19.03 -17.72 17.58
N LYS A 129 -18.98 -16.40 17.88
CA LYS A 129 -18.30 -15.82 19.07
C LYS A 129 -18.76 -16.40 20.41
N THR A 130 -19.97 -16.95 20.47
CA THR A 130 -20.63 -17.46 21.68
C THR A 130 -20.77 -18.98 21.74
N GLY A 131 -20.35 -19.71 20.70
CA GLY A 131 -20.57 -21.16 20.68
C GLY A 131 -19.61 -21.94 21.59
N THR A 132 -19.88 -23.23 21.71
CA THR A 132 -19.13 -24.15 22.57
C THR A 132 -17.77 -24.43 21.96
N ILE A 133 -16.71 -24.27 22.76
CA ILE A 133 -15.34 -24.58 22.35
C ILE A 133 -15.14 -26.08 22.56
N GLU A 134 -14.75 -26.83 21.52
CA GLU A 134 -14.34 -28.23 21.70
C GLU A 134 -13.10 -28.28 22.57
N LYS A 135 -13.21 -28.89 23.76
CA LYS A 135 -12.05 -29.25 24.56
C LYS A 135 -11.34 -30.39 23.84
N GLN A 136 -10.13 -30.13 23.35
CA GLN A 136 -9.14 -31.20 23.15
C GLN A 136 -8.83 -31.88 24.49
#